data_AF-A0A9P6IKA7-F1
#
_entry.id   AF-A0A9P6IKA7-F1
#
_cell.length_a   1.000
_cell.length_b   1.000
_cell.length_c   1.000
_cell.angle_alpha   90.00
_cell.angle_beta   90.00
_cell.angle_gamma   90.00
#
_symmetry.space_group_name_H-M   'P 1'
#
loop_
_entity.id
_entity.type
_entity.pdbx_description
1 polymer ?
#
loop_
_entity_poly.entity_id
_entity_poly.type
_entity_poly.pdbx_seq_one_letter_code
_entity_poly.pdbx_strand_id
1 'polypeptide(L)'
;MDKIREILDAQPMGTGHGRERDLDPRLDMSKVNPDDVLYYYLTKSYRVWMLTGSVKDPEMEAQVVLSFHRRKEQLEDEANKFGEIGETLRQELQVAQAEVPPIVSLEKEQQILRLDVERFQKAYQHAEPRINGVRRANEDLRTIIATKQVKHADIKQAKNELQAIIRTQTTTRSGLEGKLEERTRLKRRDETLKEQLQDLENTLRNLDDRRQNGEYEADSLAKEYNELAGRIGIVPRTAQYAGDQDYELRLDLDNAASGSERVYPIDVRIRIERAISALRTRLTLTANETSNELFNLKEELEGQLDQIEECDEQFNMKDYQMSLLSKKYQEEKEIVKTDQQNRQTFMENQQEQVQAMMQDFTQNQAESERIEQENILLERQAMHNRELYTRRIKEMLEQVTVVKQHVEQQVGVMRTMASKELEDTLQQRSHFKQ
;
A
#
# COMPACT_ATOMS: atom_id res chain seq x y z
N MET A 1 27.34 21.33 -38.83
CA MET A 1 25.90 21.39 -39.17
C MET A 1 25.69 21.85 -40.62
N ASP A 2 26.43 22.83 -41.13
CA ASP A 2 26.23 23.32 -42.52
C ASP A 2 26.68 22.33 -43.62
N LYS A 3 27.70 21.49 -43.39
CA LYS A 3 28.09 20.43 -44.33
C LYS A 3 27.09 19.25 -44.43
N ILE A 4 26.23 19.05 -43.42
CA ILE A 4 25.21 17.99 -43.45
C ILE A 4 23.99 18.42 -44.29
N ARG A 5 23.70 19.73 -44.36
CA ARG A 5 22.68 20.28 -45.27
C ARG A 5 23.10 20.20 -46.74
N GLU A 6 24.38 20.41 -47.03
CA GLU A 6 24.90 20.34 -48.40
C GLU A 6 24.91 18.91 -48.98
N ILE A 7 24.97 17.88 -48.13
CA ILE A 7 24.88 16.47 -48.55
C ILE A 7 23.43 16.00 -48.68
N LEU A 8 22.48 16.56 -47.91
CA LEU A 8 21.05 16.24 -47.99
C LEU A 8 20.33 16.92 -49.17
N ASP A 9 20.82 18.06 -49.67
CA ASP A 9 20.26 18.73 -50.86
C ASP A 9 20.77 18.13 -52.20
N ALA A 10 21.67 17.15 -52.16
CA ALA A 10 22.20 16.45 -53.34
C ALA A 10 21.48 15.13 -53.67
N GLN A 11 20.31 14.84 -53.05
CA GLN A 11 19.45 13.73 -53.46
C GLN A 11 18.46 14.18 -54.56
N PRO A 12 18.63 13.80 -55.84
CA PRO A 12 17.57 13.95 -56.82
C PRO A 12 16.41 13.02 -56.45
N MET A 13 15.29 13.61 -56.05
CA MET A 13 13.99 12.97 -55.93
C MET A 13 13.61 12.30 -57.25
N GLY A 14 13.76 10.98 -57.29
CA GLY A 14 13.35 10.13 -58.40
C GLY A 14 11.84 10.18 -58.60
N THR A 15 11.39 11.01 -59.54
CA THR A 15 10.03 10.96 -60.08
C THR A 15 10.01 10.07 -61.30
N GLY A 16 9.94 8.76 -61.06
CA GLY A 16 9.82 7.73 -62.09
C GLY A 16 8.39 7.19 -62.17
N HIS A 17 7.50 7.89 -62.88
CA HIS A 17 6.27 7.30 -63.37
C HIS A 17 6.62 6.23 -64.42
N GLY A 18 6.39 4.96 -64.07
CA GLY A 18 6.40 3.83 -64.98
C GLY A 18 5.26 3.93 -65.98
N ARG A 19 5.54 4.56 -67.12
CA ARG A 19 4.99 4.10 -68.40
C ARG A 19 5.84 2.91 -68.82
N GLU A 20 5.20 1.79 -69.13
CA GLU A 20 5.78 0.65 -69.85
C GLU A 20 6.59 1.19 -71.02
N ARG A 21 7.92 1.22 -70.85
CA ARG A 21 8.87 1.45 -71.93
C ARG A 21 9.49 0.09 -72.16
N ASP A 22 9.26 -0.44 -73.34
CA ASP A 22 10.11 -1.47 -73.91
C ASP A 22 11.57 -1.06 -73.65
N LEU A 23 12.25 -1.83 -72.83
CA LEU A 23 13.65 -1.60 -72.45
C LEU A 23 14.47 -1.54 -73.75
N ASP A 24 14.95 -0.34 -74.07
CA ASP A 24 15.81 -0.07 -75.22
C ASP A 24 17.02 -1.02 -75.12
N PRO A 25 17.31 -1.84 -76.15
CA PRO A 25 18.43 -2.79 -76.14
C PRO A 25 19.82 -2.16 -75.90
N ARG A 26 19.91 -0.83 -75.88
CA ARG A 26 21.12 -0.06 -75.56
C ARG A 26 21.14 0.51 -74.14
N LEU A 27 20.15 0.21 -73.30
CA LEU A 27 20.16 0.64 -71.91
C LEU A 27 21.25 -0.11 -71.12
N ASP A 28 22.07 0.64 -70.40
CA ASP A 28 23.06 0.11 -69.48
C ASP A 28 22.34 -0.58 -68.31
N MET A 29 22.16 -1.91 -68.42
CA MET A 29 21.44 -2.74 -67.46
C MET A 29 22.03 -2.67 -66.04
N SER A 30 23.24 -2.11 -65.85
CA SER A 30 23.83 -1.90 -64.52
C SER A 30 23.10 -0.86 -63.67
N LYS A 31 22.30 0.04 -64.26
CA LYS A 31 21.58 1.12 -63.54
C LYS A 31 20.09 0.83 -63.31
N VAL A 32 19.62 -0.32 -63.77
CA VAL A 32 18.21 -0.73 -63.71
C VAL A 32 18.03 -1.65 -62.49
N ASN A 33 16.85 -1.62 -61.86
CA ASN A 33 16.55 -2.47 -60.71
C ASN A 33 16.79 -3.95 -61.08
N PRO A 34 17.47 -4.77 -60.25
CA PRO A 34 17.73 -6.19 -60.54
C PRO A 34 16.47 -6.96 -60.96
N ASP A 35 15.31 -6.61 -60.39
CA ASP A 35 14.04 -7.24 -60.73
C ASP A 35 13.62 -6.96 -62.19
N ASP A 36 13.85 -5.75 -62.69
CA ASP A 36 13.54 -5.36 -64.07
C ASP A 36 14.52 -5.99 -65.07
N VAL A 37 15.80 -6.15 -64.68
CA VAL A 37 16.83 -6.84 -65.47
C VAL A 37 16.49 -8.33 -65.60
N LEU A 38 16.10 -8.96 -64.49
CA LEU A 38 15.65 -10.35 -64.47
C LEU A 38 14.36 -10.53 -65.29
N TYR A 39 13.40 -9.62 -65.15
CA TYR A 39 12.17 -9.64 -65.92
C TYR A 39 12.43 -9.51 -67.43
N TYR A 40 13.33 -8.61 -67.83
CA TYR A 40 13.76 -8.47 -69.23
C TYR A 40 14.43 -9.73 -69.75
N TYR A 41 15.35 -10.31 -68.97
CA TYR A 41 16.01 -11.58 -69.29
C TYR A 41 14.97 -12.67 -69.53
N LEU A 42 14.04 -12.88 -68.59
CA LEU A 42 12.99 -13.89 -68.69
C LEU A 42 12.09 -13.66 -69.90
N THR A 43 11.68 -12.41 -70.15
CA THR A 43 10.80 -12.05 -71.27
C THR A 43 11.49 -12.29 -72.62
N LYS A 44 12.77 -11.94 -72.75
CA LYS A 44 13.55 -12.20 -73.96
C LYS A 44 13.85 -13.68 -74.16
N SER A 45 14.29 -14.38 -73.12
CA SER A 45 14.56 -15.83 -73.18
C SER A 45 13.30 -16.60 -73.55
N TYR A 46 12.14 -16.21 -73.01
CA TYR A 46 10.85 -16.77 -73.40
C TYR A 46 10.53 -16.53 -74.88
N ARG A 47 10.81 -15.32 -75.39
CA ARG A 47 10.62 -14.99 -76.81
C ARG A 47 11.54 -15.79 -77.74
N VAL A 48 12.82 -15.94 -77.38
CA VAL A 48 13.79 -16.74 -78.13
C VAL A 48 13.40 -18.22 -78.12
N TRP A 49 12.99 -18.74 -76.96
CA TRP A 49 12.47 -20.10 -76.83
C TRP A 49 11.25 -20.35 -77.72
N MET A 50 10.29 -19.42 -77.75
CA MET A 50 9.12 -19.50 -78.64
C MET A 50 9.49 -19.52 -80.13
N LEU A 51 10.55 -18.81 -80.53
CA LEU A 51 10.94 -18.67 -81.95
C LEU A 51 11.88 -19.77 -82.46
N THR A 52 12.76 -20.29 -81.60
CA THR A 52 13.86 -21.18 -82.01
C THR A 52 13.80 -22.57 -81.37
N GLY A 53 12.94 -22.76 -80.35
CA GLY A 53 12.91 -23.98 -79.53
C GLY A 53 14.11 -24.13 -78.59
N SER A 54 15.12 -23.26 -78.68
CA SER A 54 16.26 -23.22 -77.77
C SER A 54 15.94 -22.37 -76.55
N VAL A 55 16.18 -22.93 -75.36
CA VAL A 55 15.99 -22.23 -74.09
C VAL A 55 17.11 -21.23 -73.81
N LYS A 56 18.28 -21.40 -74.43
CA LYS A 56 19.49 -20.62 -74.12
C LYS A 56 19.84 -19.66 -75.23
N ASP A 57 19.94 -18.38 -74.89
CA ASP A 57 20.54 -17.33 -75.69
C ASP A 57 21.88 -16.93 -75.04
N PRO A 58 23.01 -17.51 -75.48
CA PRO A 58 24.31 -17.30 -74.84
C PRO A 58 24.79 -15.85 -74.94
N GLU A 59 24.36 -15.09 -75.96
CA GLU A 59 24.73 -13.67 -76.05
C GLU A 59 24.01 -12.84 -74.96
N MET A 60 22.76 -13.18 -74.68
CA MET A 60 21.96 -12.46 -73.69
C MET A 60 22.36 -12.85 -72.26
N GLU A 61 22.67 -14.13 -72.01
CA GLU A 61 23.30 -14.58 -70.76
C GLU A 61 24.61 -13.83 -70.51
N ALA A 62 25.48 -13.71 -71.52
CA ALA A 62 26.74 -12.97 -71.40
C ALA A 62 26.52 -11.48 -71.08
N GLN A 63 25.53 -10.83 -71.70
CA GLN A 63 25.18 -9.44 -71.40
C GLN A 63 24.68 -9.24 -69.97
N VAL A 64 23.82 -10.15 -69.48
CA VAL A 64 23.31 -10.06 -68.12
C VAL A 64 24.42 -10.33 -67.10
N VAL A 65 25.28 -11.33 -67.33
CA VAL A 65 26.46 -11.59 -66.49
C VAL A 65 27.40 -10.38 -66.45
N LEU A 66 27.69 -9.74 -67.59
CA LEU A 66 28.47 -8.51 -67.64
C LEU A 66 27.81 -7.36 -66.87
N SER A 67 26.48 -7.22 -66.95
CA SER A 67 25.74 -6.19 -66.21
C SER A 67 25.81 -6.41 -64.69
N PHE A 68 25.70 -7.67 -64.24
CA PHE A 68 25.86 -8.04 -62.83
C PHE A 68 27.29 -7.82 -62.34
N HIS A 69 28.30 -8.16 -63.14
CA HIS A 69 29.70 -7.88 -62.79
C HIS A 69 29.95 -6.38 -62.65
N ARG A 70 29.47 -5.58 -63.60
CA ARG A 70 29.62 -4.12 -63.56
C ARG A 70 28.88 -3.50 -62.38
N ARG A 71 27.68 -4.00 -62.05
CA ARG A 71 26.94 -3.52 -60.88
C ARG A 71 27.59 -3.96 -59.57
N LYS A 72 28.12 -5.18 -59.52
CA LYS A 72 28.91 -5.66 -58.39
C LYS A 72 30.13 -4.77 -58.16
N GLU A 73 30.89 -4.45 -59.21
CA GLU A 73 32.05 -3.56 -59.15
C GLU A 73 31.66 -2.17 -58.65
N GLN A 74 30.55 -1.60 -59.15
CA GLN A 74 30.01 -0.34 -58.64
C GLN A 74 29.62 -0.41 -57.15
N LEU A 75 28.99 -1.51 -56.71
CA LEU A 75 28.60 -1.69 -55.32
C LEU A 75 29.83 -1.92 -54.42
N GLU A 76 30.86 -2.58 -54.91
CA GLU A 76 32.14 -2.73 -54.22
C GLU A 76 32.86 -1.37 -54.11
N ASP A 77 32.86 -0.55 -55.17
CA ASP A 77 33.37 0.81 -55.14
C ASP A 77 32.58 1.71 -54.18
N GLU A 78 31.25 1.62 -54.18
CA GLU A 78 30.38 2.34 -53.24
C GLU A 78 30.65 1.88 -51.80
N ALA A 79 30.74 0.57 -51.57
CA ALA A 79 31.06 0.01 -50.26
C ALA A 79 32.44 0.44 -49.76
N ASN A 80 33.45 0.47 -50.63
CA ASN A 80 34.80 0.96 -50.32
C ASN A 80 34.78 2.45 -49.98
N LYS A 81 34.07 3.27 -50.77
CA LYS A 81 33.90 4.71 -50.47
C LYS A 81 33.21 4.93 -49.14
N PHE A 82 32.15 4.18 -48.84
CA PHE A 82 31.49 4.25 -47.54
C PHE A 82 32.39 3.75 -46.40
N GLY A 83 33.25 2.77 -46.67
CA GLY A 83 34.30 2.30 -45.76
C GLY A 83 35.31 3.40 -45.44
N GLU A 84 35.89 4.03 -46.46
CA GLU A 84 36.82 5.15 -46.33
C GLU A 84 36.18 6.33 -45.59
N ILE A 85 34.96 6.72 -45.97
CA ILE A 85 34.21 7.78 -45.28
C ILE A 85 33.96 7.40 -43.81
N GLY A 86 33.64 6.13 -43.54
CA GLY A 86 33.46 5.61 -42.19
C GLY A 86 34.73 5.66 -41.35
N GLU A 87 35.89 5.34 -41.95
CA GLU A 87 37.19 5.45 -41.30
C GLU A 87 37.59 6.90 -41.04
N THR A 88 37.41 7.80 -42.02
CA THR A 88 37.68 9.22 -41.83
C THR A 88 36.79 9.82 -40.75
N LEU A 89 35.50 9.47 -40.73
CA LEU A 89 34.57 9.92 -39.69
C LEU A 89 34.98 9.38 -38.32
N ARG A 90 35.43 8.12 -38.22
CA ARG A 90 35.93 7.56 -36.95
C ARG A 90 37.20 8.25 -36.49
N GLN A 91 38.13 8.55 -37.39
CA GLN A 91 39.34 9.30 -37.08
C GLN A 91 39.01 10.73 -36.62
N GLU A 92 38.11 11.42 -37.31
CA GLU A 92 37.61 12.74 -36.90
C GLU A 92 36.94 12.69 -35.52
N LEU A 93 36.15 11.66 -35.24
CA LEU A 93 35.50 11.47 -33.94
C LEU A 93 36.53 11.17 -32.84
N GLN A 94 37.56 10.39 -33.14
CA GLN A 94 38.65 10.09 -32.20
C GLN A 94 39.51 11.34 -31.91
N VAL A 95 39.80 12.16 -32.92
CA VAL A 95 40.49 13.45 -32.75
C VAL A 95 39.62 14.39 -31.93
N ALA A 96 38.32 14.50 -32.24
CA ALA A 96 37.38 15.34 -31.47
C ALA A 96 37.15 14.85 -30.03
N GLN A 97 37.33 13.55 -29.75
CA GLN A 97 37.32 13.00 -28.39
C GLN A 97 38.64 13.19 -27.63
N ALA A 98 39.77 13.19 -28.34
CA ALA A 98 41.09 13.42 -27.76
C ALA A 98 41.33 14.91 -27.47
N GLU A 99 40.74 15.80 -28.27
CA GLU A 99 40.69 17.22 -27.97
C GLU A 99 39.75 17.46 -26.79
N VAL A 100 40.31 17.96 -25.70
CA VAL A 100 39.52 18.39 -24.54
C VAL A 100 38.46 19.39 -25.04
N PRO A 101 37.17 19.19 -24.72
CA PRO A 101 36.13 20.08 -25.19
C PRO A 101 36.50 21.53 -24.88
N PRO A 102 36.42 22.47 -25.83
CA PRO A 102 36.80 23.87 -25.63
C PRO A 102 36.12 24.52 -24.43
N ILE A 103 34.93 24.02 -24.08
CA ILE A 103 34.17 24.41 -22.89
C ILE A 103 34.93 24.06 -21.61
N VAL A 104 35.53 22.87 -21.51
CA VAL A 104 36.29 22.43 -20.32
C VAL A 104 37.59 23.23 -20.16
N SER A 105 38.25 23.60 -21.26
CA SER A 105 39.40 24.51 -21.18
C SER A 105 39.00 25.92 -20.73
N LEU A 106 37.88 26.44 -21.25
CA LEU A 106 37.35 27.75 -20.86
C LEU A 106 36.85 27.76 -19.41
N GLU A 107 36.27 26.66 -18.93
CA GLU A 107 35.88 26.51 -17.52
C GLU A 107 37.09 26.52 -16.59
N LYS A 108 38.18 25.84 -16.96
CA LYS A 108 39.45 25.88 -16.22
C LYS A 108 40.03 27.28 -16.20
N GLU A 109 40.04 27.98 -17.34
CA GLU A 109 40.52 29.36 -17.43
C GLU A 109 39.65 30.31 -16.59
N GLN A 110 38.33 30.18 -16.68
CA GLN A 110 37.39 30.94 -15.85
C GLN A 110 37.63 30.68 -14.37
N GLN A 111 37.90 29.44 -13.97
CA GLN A 111 38.21 29.09 -12.59
C GLN A 111 39.51 29.73 -12.12
N ILE A 112 40.56 29.72 -12.95
CA ILE A 112 41.83 30.40 -12.64
C ILE A 112 41.61 31.91 -12.46
N LEU A 113 40.88 32.55 -13.38
CA LEU A 113 40.58 33.97 -13.31
C LEU A 113 39.76 34.32 -12.05
N ARG A 114 38.81 33.47 -11.65
CA ARG A 114 38.07 33.65 -10.39
C ARG A 114 38.99 33.61 -9.17
N LEU A 115 39.91 32.65 -9.13
CA LEU A 115 40.89 32.53 -8.06
C LEU A 115 41.83 33.75 -8.02
N ASP A 116 42.24 34.27 -9.18
CA ASP A 116 43.09 35.46 -9.26
C ASP A 116 42.34 36.72 -8.83
N VAL A 117 41.07 36.89 -9.22
CA VAL A 117 40.22 37.99 -8.71
C VAL A 117 40.10 37.92 -7.19
N GLU A 118 39.89 36.74 -6.62
CA GLU A 118 39.84 36.57 -5.17
C GLU A 118 41.18 36.91 -4.49
N ARG A 119 42.31 36.50 -5.08
CA ARG A 119 43.65 36.87 -4.61
C ARG A 119 43.88 38.37 -4.67
N PHE A 120 43.47 39.05 -5.73
CA PHE A 120 43.57 40.50 -5.85
C PHE A 120 42.67 41.24 -4.87
N GLN A 121 41.45 40.74 -4.62
CA GLN A 121 40.57 41.30 -3.60
C GLN A 121 41.19 41.16 -2.21
N LYS A 122 41.77 40.00 -1.86
CA LYS A 122 42.49 39.81 -0.60
C LYS A 122 43.70 40.75 -0.49
N ALA A 123 44.48 40.88 -1.56
CA ALA A 123 45.61 41.80 -1.59
C ALA A 123 45.15 43.27 -1.41
N TYR A 124 44.02 43.66 -2.01
CA TYR A 124 43.42 44.97 -1.85
C TYR A 124 42.95 45.21 -0.40
N GLN A 125 42.22 44.26 0.18
CA GLN A 125 41.76 44.30 1.57
C GLN A 125 42.92 44.42 2.57
N HIS A 126 44.10 43.87 2.25
CA HIS A 126 45.30 44.04 3.08
C HIS A 126 46.04 45.36 2.82
N ALA A 127 46.01 45.88 1.59
CA ALA A 127 46.69 47.13 1.24
C ALA A 127 45.95 48.38 1.73
N GLU A 128 44.61 48.38 1.66
CA GLU A 128 43.75 49.49 2.07
C GLU A 128 43.95 49.96 3.53
N PRO A 129 43.98 49.08 4.55
CA PRO A 129 44.23 49.52 5.93
C PRO A 129 45.65 50.09 6.10
N ARG A 130 46.64 49.59 5.34
CA ARG A 130 48.00 50.13 5.37
C ARG A 130 48.06 51.52 4.75
N ILE A 131 47.38 51.75 3.63
CA ILE A 131 47.24 53.07 2.99
C ILE A 131 46.54 54.03 3.94
N ASN A 132 45.43 53.61 4.55
CA ASN A 132 44.68 54.43 5.50
C ASN A 132 45.50 54.73 6.76
N GLY A 133 46.30 53.78 7.25
CA GLY A 133 47.22 53.99 8.37
C GLY A 133 48.29 55.04 8.06
N VAL A 134 48.92 54.96 6.88
CA VAL A 134 49.90 55.97 6.44
C VAL A 134 49.24 57.34 6.21
N ARG A 135 48.00 57.38 5.70
CA ARG A 135 47.25 58.63 5.53
C ARG A 135 46.96 59.29 6.88
N ARG A 136 46.44 58.55 7.85
CA ARG A 136 46.21 59.04 9.22
C ARG A 136 47.50 59.52 9.87
N ALA A 137 48.58 58.73 9.79
CA ALA A 137 49.88 59.13 10.33
C ALA A 137 50.41 60.43 9.70
N ASN A 138 50.20 60.64 8.39
CA ASN A 138 50.58 61.89 7.74
C ASN A 138 49.71 63.08 8.19
N GLU A 139 48.41 62.87 8.42
CA GLU A 139 47.52 63.90 8.96
C GLU A 139 47.90 64.26 10.40
N ASP A 140 48.18 63.28 11.25
CA ASP A 140 48.68 63.47 12.61
C ASP A 140 50.02 64.23 12.61
N LEU A 141 50.96 63.85 11.74
CA LEU A 141 52.23 64.58 11.61
C LEU A 141 52.02 66.02 11.14
N ARG A 142 51.08 66.28 10.23
CA ARG A 142 50.75 67.64 9.78
C ARG A 142 50.16 68.48 10.91
N THR A 143 49.26 67.93 11.72
CA THR A 143 48.69 68.65 12.88
C THR A 143 49.75 68.89 13.95
N ILE A 144 50.64 67.93 14.20
CA ILE A 144 51.79 68.09 15.10
C ILE A 144 52.73 69.19 14.61
N ILE A 145 53.07 69.22 13.31
CA ILE A 145 53.91 70.27 12.74
C ILE A 145 53.25 71.64 12.91
N ALA A 146 51.96 71.76 12.56
CA ALA A 146 51.22 73.02 12.69
C ALA A 146 51.19 73.52 14.14
N THR A 147 50.86 72.64 15.10
CA THR A 147 50.84 73.01 16.52
C THR A 147 52.23 73.37 17.06
N LYS A 148 53.29 72.68 16.61
CA LYS A 148 54.67 73.01 16.97
C LYS A 148 55.12 74.34 16.35
N GLN A 149 54.70 74.66 15.14
CA GLN A 149 54.98 75.95 14.49
C GLN A 149 54.32 77.11 15.25
N VAL A 150 53.05 76.98 15.64
CA VAL A 150 52.35 77.97 16.48
C VAL A 150 53.08 78.14 17.82
N LYS A 151 53.33 77.04 18.54
CA LYS A 151 54.07 77.10 19.82
C LYS A 151 55.46 77.73 19.68
N HIS A 152 56.17 77.46 18.58
CA HIS A 152 57.47 78.07 18.33
C HIS A 152 57.35 79.57 18.06
N ALA A 153 56.33 80.01 17.33
CA ALA A 153 56.04 81.43 17.13
C ALA A 153 55.72 82.13 18.47
N ASP A 154 54.87 81.52 19.30
CA ASP A 154 54.50 82.03 20.63
C ASP A 154 55.73 82.14 21.54
N ILE A 155 56.57 81.09 21.59
CA ILE A 155 57.81 81.10 22.38
C ILE A 155 58.77 82.17 21.87
N LYS A 156 58.88 82.35 20.54
CA LYS A 156 59.74 83.39 19.95
C LYS A 156 59.23 84.79 20.31
N GLN A 157 57.92 85.00 20.29
CA GLN A 157 57.29 86.24 20.72
C GLN A 157 57.52 86.48 22.21
N ALA A 158 57.21 85.51 23.07
CA ALA A 158 57.43 85.60 24.52
C ALA A 158 58.90 85.83 24.86
N LYS A 159 59.84 85.21 24.13
CA LYS A 159 61.28 85.47 24.27
C LYS A 159 61.63 86.92 23.93
N ASN A 160 61.10 87.45 22.83
CA ASN A 160 61.33 88.84 22.43
C ASN A 160 60.74 89.82 23.45
N GLU A 161 59.54 89.54 23.96
CA GLU A 161 58.89 90.31 25.01
C GLU A 161 59.67 90.26 26.33
N LEU A 162 60.08 89.07 26.78
CA LEU A 162 60.94 88.91 27.96
C LEU A 162 62.29 89.59 27.78
N GLN A 163 62.89 89.54 26.60
CA GLN A 163 64.15 90.22 26.32
C GLN A 163 63.99 91.74 26.31
N ALA A 164 62.84 92.26 25.85
CA ALA A 164 62.49 93.66 25.99
C ALA A 164 62.29 94.04 27.47
N ILE A 165 61.53 93.23 28.23
CA ILE A 165 61.27 93.44 29.65
C ILE A 165 62.57 93.38 30.47
N ILE A 166 63.46 92.41 30.22
CA ILE A 166 64.77 92.28 30.87
C ILE A 166 65.67 93.47 30.54
N ARG A 167 65.64 93.98 29.30
CA ARG A 167 66.37 95.21 28.93
C ARG A 167 65.83 96.44 29.66
N THR A 168 64.54 96.46 29.99
CA THR A 168 63.90 97.57 30.72
C THR A 168 63.91 97.41 32.24
N GLN A 169 64.06 96.19 32.77
CA GLN A 169 64.05 95.90 34.20
C GLN A 169 65.48 95.81 34.73
N THR A 170 65.90 96.83 35.50
CA THR A 170 66.92 96.64 36.54
C THR A 170 66.29 95.80 37.66
N THR A 171 66.37 94.48 37.55
CA THR A 171 65.80 93.57 38.56
C THR A 171 66.56 93.68 39.87
N THR A 172 66.00 94.41 40.83
CA THR A 172 66.40 94.39 42.24
C THR A 172 66.00 93.04 42.86
N ARG A 173 66.88 92.50 43.72
CA ARG A 173 66.77 91.18 44.38
C ARG A 173 65.41 90.94 45.07
N SER A 174 64.81 91.99 45.62
CA SER A 174 63.47 91.97 46.24
C SER A 174 62.33 91.59 45.27
N GLY A 175 62.40 92.00 44.00
CA GLY A 175 61.39 91.65 43.00
C GLY A 175 61.46 90.19 42.53
N LEU A 176 62.63 89.54 42.70
CA LEU A 176 62.82 88.11 42.42
C LEU A 176 62.22 87.24 43.52
N GLU A 177 62.35 87.65 44.78
CA GLU A 177 61.77 86.95 45.94
C GLU A 177 60.23 86.99 45.91
N GLY A 178 59.63 88.16 45.63
CA GLY A 178 58.17 88.27 45.47
C GLY A 178 57.61 87.41 44.33
N LYS A 179 58.32 87.31 43.20
CA LYS A 179 57.94 86.40 42.10
C LYS A 179 58.12 84.93 42.48
N LEU A 180 59.05 84.59 43.37
CA LEU A 180 59.24 83.22 43.86
C LEU A 180 58.10 82.80 44.80
N GLU A 181 57.67 83.70 45.68
CA GLU A 181 56.50 83.52 46.53
C GLU A 181 55.21 83.39 45.70
N GLU A 182 55.03 84.24 44.69
CA GLU A 182 53.89 84.12 43.78
C GLU A 182 53.93 82.80 43.00
N ARG A 183 55.10 82.37 42.52
CA ARG A 183 55.28 81.08 41.85
C ARG A 183 54.96 79.90 42.76
N THR A 184 55.38 79.93 44.03
CA THR A 184 55.05 78.85 44.98
C THR A 184 53.57 78.84 45.35
N ARG A 185 52.93 80.01 45.48
CA ARG A 185 51.48 80.13 45.66
C ARG A 185 50.71 79.60 44.46
N LEU A 186 51.11 79.97 43.24
CA LEU A 186 50.50 79.48 42.00
C LEU A 186 50.70 77.97 41.87
N LYS A 187 51.87 77.44 42.22
CA LYS A 187 52.13 76.00 42.19
C LYS A 187 51.23 75.23 43.17
N ARG A 188 51.04 75.72 44.39
CA ARG A 188 50.09 75.12 45.35
C ARG A 188 48.65 75.17 44.85
N ARG A 189 48.26 76.26 44.18
CA ARG A 189 46.92 76.40 43.58
C ARG A 189 46.74 75.46 42.39
N ASP A 190 47.77 75.25 41.59
CA ASP A 190 47.78 74.30 40.48
C ASP A 190 47.70 72.85 40.99
N GLU A 191 48.41 72.52 42.07
CA GLU A 191 48.33 71.21 42.74
C GLU A 191 46.91 70.95 43.30
N THR A 192 46.29 71.93 43.98
CA THR A 192 44.90 71.80 44.46
C THR A 192 43.87 71.72 43.34
N LEU A 193 44.05 72.46 42.24
CA LEU A 193 43.17 72.35 41.07
C LEU A 193 43.29 70.98 40.40
N LYS A 194 44.50 70.41 40.36
CA LYS A 194 44.71 69.05 39.84
C LYS A 194 44.03 67.98 40.69
N GLU A 195 44.10 68.10 42.01
CA GLU A 195 43.37 67.21 42.93
C GLU A 195 41.86 67.33 42.71
N GLN A 196 41.31 68.54 42.65
CA GLN A 196 39.88 68.77 42.36
C GLN A 196 39.45 68.23 41.01
N LEU A 197 40.30 68.36 39.99
CA LEU A 197 40.03 67.85 38.66
C LEU A 197 40.04 66.32 38.65
N GLN A 198 40.97 65.70 39.36
CA GLN A 198 41.02 64.24 39.52
C GLN A 198 39.82 63.69 40.29
N ASP A 199 39.34 64.39 41.32
CA ASP A 199 38.11 64.03 42.04
C ASP A 199 36.87 64.15 41.14
N LEU A 200 36.79 65.22 40.33
CA LEU A 200 35.72 65.39 39.35
C LEU A 200 35.76 64.29 38.26
N GLU A 201 36.94 63.93 37.76
CA GLU A 201 37.10 62.83 36.81
C GLU A 201 36.67 61.49 37.43
N ASN A 202 37.05 61.22 38.68
CA ASN A 202 36.64 60.01 39.38
C ASN A 202 35.13 59.96 39.62
N THR A 203 34.50 61.09 39.97
CA THR A 203 33.04 61.16 40.16
C THR A 203 32.29 61.00 38.83
N LEU A 204 32.78 61.61 37.75
CA LEU A 204 32.23 61.45 36.41
C LEU A 204 32.33 59.99 35.95
N ARG A 205 33.49 59.36 36.13
CA ARG A 205 33.69 57.94 35.83
C ARG A 205 32.75 57.04 36.63
N ASN A 206 32.59 57.28 37.93
CA ASN A 206 31.66 56.53 38.76
C ASN A 206 30.19 56.73 38.33
N LEU A 207 29.83 57.92 37.85
CA LEU A 207 28.50 58.19 37.29
C LEU A 207 28.29 57.49 35.96
N ASP A 208 29.30 57.49 35.08
CA ASP A 208 29.26 56.77 33.81
C ASP A 208 29.17 55.25 34.03
N ASP A 209 29.94 54.69 34.96
CA ASP A 209 29.87 53.28 35.33
C ASP A 209 28.49 52.92 35.88
N ARG A 210 27.90 53.77 36.72
CA ARG A 210 26.52 53.58 37.23
C ARG A 210 25.48 53.66 36.11
N ARG A 211 25.63 54.62 35.20
CA ARG A 211 24.73 54.77 34.05
C ARG A 211 24.80 53.55 33.14
N GLN A 212 26.02 53.09 32.84
CA GLN A 212 26.27 51.94 31.99
C GLN A 212 25.74 50.65 32.62
N ASN A 213 25.96 50.44 33.93
CA ASN A 213 25.39 49.31 34.64
C ASN A 213 23.85 49.35 34.65
N GLY A 214 23.25 50.53 34.84
CA GLY A 214 21.80 50.71 34.75
C GLY A 214 21.25 50.44 33.34
N GLU A 215 21.97 50.82 32.28
CA GLU A 215 21.63 50.50 30.89
C GLU A 215 21.67 48.98 30.64
N TYR A 216 22.70 48.28 31.13
CA TYR A 216 22.79 46.82 31.02
C TYR A 216 21.68 46.10 31.79
N GLU A 217 21.35 46.55 33.00
CA GLU A 217 20.28 45.98 33.80
C GLU A 217 18.91 46.19 33.13
N ALA A 218 18.66 47.40 32.59
CA ALA A 218 17.45 47.68 31.83
C ALA A 218 17.33 46.82 30.57
N ASP A 219 18.43 46.61 29.83
CA ASP A 219 18.46 45.75 28.64
C ASP A 219 18.24 44.28 28.97
N SER A 220 18.83 43.81 30.08
CA SER A 220 18.57 42.46 30.59
C SER A 220 17.10 42.25 30.93
N LEU A 221 16.47 43.22 31.62
CA LEU A 221 15.05 43.15 31.99
C LEU A 221 14.12 43.25 30.76
N ALA A 222 14.47 44.07 29.77
CA ALA A 222 13.71 44.17 28.53
C ALA A 222 13.74 42.85 27.74
N LYS A 223 14.91 42.19 27.68
CA LYS A 223 15.05 40.86 27.06
C LYS A 223 14.26 39.79 27.80
N GLU A 224 14.37 39.73 29.13
CA GLU A 224 13.62 38.77 29.94
C GLU A 224 12.11 38.95 29.77
N TYR A 225 11.63 40.19 29.76
CA TYR A 225 10.24 40.50 29.45
C TYR A 225 9.84 39.99 28.05
N ASN A 226 10.62 40.30 27.01
CA ASN A 226 10.31 39.90 25.64
C ASN A 226 10.33 38.37 25.48
N GLU A 227 11.23 37.67 26.17
CA GLU A 227 11.25 36.21 26.23
C GLU A 227 9.98 35.64 26.90
N LEU A 228 9.59 36.17 28.05
CA LEU A 228 8.37 35.75 28.76
C LEU A 228 7.11 36.06 27.94
N ALA A 229 7.03 37.25 27.35
CA ALA A 229 5.93 37.66 26.48
C ALA A 229 5.87 36.81 25.19
N GLY A 230 7.03 36.37 24.69
CA GLY A 230 7.14 35.40 23.60
C GLY A 230 6.58 34.03 23.98
N ARG A 231 6.90 33.51 25.17
CA ARG A 231 6.34 32.23 25.66
C ARG A 231 4.82 32.29 25.84
N ILE A 232 4.28 33.43 26.26
CA ILE A 232 2.84 33.65 26.41
C ILE A 232 2.17 33.86 25.04
N GLY A 233 2.94 34.19 23.99
CA GLY A 233 2.42 34.42 22.63
C GLY A 233 1.78 35.80 22.44
N ILE A 234 2.27 36.81 23.15
CA ILE A 234 1.85 38.22 23.03
C ILE A 234 2.86 39.04 22.22
N VAL A 235 4.12 38.59 22.14
CA VAL A 235 5.19 39.19 21.31
C VAL A 235 5.74 38.09 20.38
N PRO A 236 5.99 38.35 19.09
CA PRO A 236 5.85 39.61 18.35
C PRO A 236 4.39 39.98 18.05
N ARG A 237 4.15 41.16 17.44
CA ARG A 237 2.81 41.66 17.04
C ARG A 237 1.94 40.64 16.28
N THR A 238 2.56 39.69 15.59
CA THR A 238 1.90 38.62 14.83
C THR A 238 1.53 37.40 15.68
N ALA A 239 1.83 37.40 16.98
CA ALA A 239 1.58 36.26 17.85
C ALA A 239 0.08 36.09 18.12
N GLN A 240 -0.33 34.85 18.42
CA GLN A 240 -1.73 34.43 18.51
C GLN A 240 -2.60 35.29 19.44
N TYR A 241 -1.99 35.85 20.50
CA TYR A 241 -2.68 36.63 21.52
C TYR A 241 -2.33 38.13 21.47
N ALA A 242 -1.54 38.57 20.48
CA ALA A 242 -1.09 39.95 20.34
C ALA A 242 -2.17 40.90 19.77
N GLY A 243 -3.15 40.37 19.02
CA GLY A 243 -4.28 41.16 18.51
C GLY A 243 -3.85 42.39 17.69
N ASP A 244 -2.79 42.24 16.88
CA ASP A 244 -2.15 43.30 16.08
C ASP A 244 -1.64 44.51 16.88
N GLN A 245 -1.43 44.38 18.20
CA GLN A 245 -0.78 45.39 19.02
C GLN A 245 0.69 45.03 19.25
N ASP A 246 1.54 46.05 19.28
CA ASP A 246 2.95 45.88 19.58
C ASP A 246 3.17 46.03 21.10
N TYR A 247 3.58 44.93 21.71
CA TYR A 247 3.92 44.85 23.13
C TYR A 247 5.41 44.66 23.36
N GLU A 248 6.24 44.69 22.31
CA GLU A 248 7.68 44.51 22.45
C GLU A 248 8.32 45.72 23.16
N LEU A 249 9.11 45.45 24.21
CA LEU A 249 9.92 46.49 24.86
C LEU A 249 11.20 46.69 24.06
N ARG A 250 11.41 47.91 23.56
CA ARG A 250 12.63 48.33 22.88
C ARG A 250 13.29 49.47 23.64
N LEU A 251 14.58 49.32 23.93
CA LEU A 251 15.41 50.37 24.49
C LEU A 251 16.01 51.19 23.34
N ASP A 252 15.41 52.33 23.03
CA ASP A 252 16.00 53.29 22.08
C ASP A 252 17.16 54.01 22.76
N LEU A 253 18.35 53.42 22.73
CA LEU A 253 19.56 54.02 23.32
C LEU A 253 20.03 55.25 22.51
N ASP A 254 19.85 55.26 21.19
CA ASP A 254 20.42 56.26 20.26
C ASP A 254 19.72 57.63 20.25
N ASN A 255 18.47 57.75 20.72
CA ASN A 255 17.73 59.02 20.75
C ASN A 255 18.12 59.91 21.96
N ALA A 256 19.41 60.04 22.26
CA ALA A 256 19.93 60.64 23.49
C ALA A 256 19.82 62.19 23.54
N ALA A 257 19.27 62.82 22.51
CA ALA A 257 19.18 64.27 22.38
C ALA A 257 18.03 64.93 23.16
N SER A 258 17.04 64.16 23.65
CA SER A 258 15.94 64.69 24.46
C SER A 258 16.03 64.16 25.88
N GLY A 259 16.43 65.04 26.80
CA GLY A 259 16.79 64.70 28.17
C GLY A 259 15.68 64.06 28.99
N SER A 260 16.09 63.22 29.95
CA SER A 260 15.45 62.78 31.20
C SER A 260 13.98 62.29 31.21
N GLU A 261 13.21 62.47 30.15
CA GLU A 261 11.79 62.15 30.05
C GLU A 261 11.58 60.91 29.16
N ARG A 262 12.55 59.99 29.16
CA ARG A 262 12.34 58.62 28.69
C ARG A 262 11.58 57.80 29.75
N VAL A 263 10.44 58.33 30.18
CA VAL A 263 9.45 57.52 30.88
C VAL A 263 8.80 56.69 29.77
N TYR A 264 9.11 55.39 29.73
CA TYR A 264 8.27 54.41 29.04
C TYR A 264 6.82 54.88 29.18
N PRO A 265 6.10 55.20 28.09
CA PRO A 265 4.79 55.82 28.25
C PRO A 265 3.98 54.87 29.12
N ILE A 266 3.50 55.38 30.26
CA ILE A 266 2.71 54.64 31.24
C ILE A 266 1.60 53.83 30.54
N ASP A 267 1.18 54.27 29.37
CA ASP A 267 0.31 53.59 28.42
C ASP A 267 0.75 52.20 27.95
N VAL A 268 2.04 51.88 27.81
CA VAL A 268 2.51 50.54 27.41
C VAL A 268 2.25 49.55 28.55
N ARG A 269 2.57 49.95 29.79
CA ARG A 269 2.26 49.15 30.98
C ARG A 269 0.76 48.90 31.11
N ILE A 270 -0.06 49.96 31.02
CA ILE A 270 -1.51 49.84 31.12
C ILE A 270 -2.07 48.96 29.98
N ARG A 271 -1.54 49.07 28.76
CA ARG A 271 -1.92 48.22 27.63
C ARG A 271 -1.56 46.76 27.87
N ILE A 272 -0.35 46.47 28.34
CA ILE A 272 0.10 45.10 28.66
C ILE A 272 -0.73 44.50 29.79
N GLU A 273 -0.96 45.23 30.89
CA GLU A 273 -1.76 44.75 32.02
C GLU A 273 -3.19 44.41 31.59
N ARG A 274 -3.81 45.27 30.76
CA ARG A 274 -5.14 45.01 30.19
C ARG A 274 -5.14 43.79 29.26
N ALA A 275 -4.16 43.67 28.38
CA ALA A 275 -4.04 42.55 27.45
C ALA A 275 -3.84 41.22 28.19
N ILE A 276 -2.95 41.18 29.20
CA ILE A 276 -2.71 40.00 30.03
C ILE A 276 -3.95 39.65 30.86
N SER A 277 -4.65 40.64 31.42
CA SER A 277 -5.89 40.40 32.17
C SER A 277 -7.01 39.85 31.29
N ALA A 278 -7.17 40.41 30.08
CA ALA A 278 -8.11 39.91 29.07
C ALA A 278 -7.75 38.49 28.61
N LEU A 279 -6.45 38.21 28.39
CA LEU A 279 -5.99 36.88 28.03
C LEU A 279 -6.25 35.88 29.17
N ARG A 280 -5.94 36.25 30.42
CA ARG A 280 -6.19 35.41 31.59
C ARG A 280 -7.67 35.09 31.74
N THR A 281 -8.55 36.08 31.65
CA THR A 281 -10.00 35.86 31.76
C THR A 281 -10.51 34.95 30.65
N ARG A 282 -10.07 35.16 29.40
CA ARG A 282 -10.39 34.28 28.27
C ARG A 282 -9.90 32.85 28.51
N LEU A 283 -8.65 32.66 28.91
CA LEU A 283 -8.08 31.34 29.17
C LEU A 283 -8.82 30.62 30.32
N THR A 284 -9.15 31.34 31.39
CA THR A 284 -9.95 30.79 32.50
C THR A 284 -11.35 30.40 32.03
N LEU A 285 -12.00 31.21 31.19
CA LEU A 285 -13.30 30.86 30.61
C LEU A 285 -13.21 29.61 29.75
N THR A 286 -12.25 29.53 28.82
CA THR A 286 -12.05 28.34 27.98
C THR A 286 -11.67 27.10 28.80
N ALA A 287 -10.92 27.27 29.89
CA ALA A 287 -10.58 26.16 30.77
C ALA A 287 -11.82 25.66 31.55
N ASN A 288 -12.68 26.58 31.99
CA ASN A 288 -13.94 26.20 32.64
C ASN A 288 -14.92 25.57 31.64
N GLU A 289 -15.01 26.09 30.41
CA GLU A 289 -15.82 25.51 29.32
C GLU A 289 -15.38 24.09 29.01
N THR A 290 -14.09 23.87 28.76
CA THR A 290 -13.55 22.51 28.50
C THR A 290 -13.68 21.59 29.72
N SER A 291 -13.56 22.11 30.94
CA SER A 291 -13.83 21.34 32.16
C SER A 291 -15.30 20.93 32.29
N ASN A 292 -16.23 21.82 31.91
CA ASN A 292 -17.66 21.52 31.90
C ASN A 292 -18.01 20.51 30.79
N GLU A 293 -17.43 20.64 29.60
CA GLU A 293 -17.57 19.65 28.53
C GLU A 293 -17.05 18.28 28.97
N LEU A 294 -15.89 18.23 29.64
CA LEU A 294 -15.34 17.00 30.19
C LEU A 294 -16.26 16.39 31.26
N PHE A 295 -16.88 17.22 32.09
CA PHE A 295 -17.87 16.77 33.07
C PHE A 295 -19.11 16.16 32.40
N ASN A 296 -19.67 16.84 31.39
CA ASN A 296 -20.82 16.35 30.64
C ASN A 296 -20.51 15.03 29.91
N LEU A 297 -19.34 14.91 29.29
CA LEU A 297 -18.90 13.68 28.64
C LEU A 297 -18.72 12.52 29.63
N LYS A 298 -18.32 12.81 30.88
CA LYS A 298 -18.26 11.79 31.93
C LYS A 298 -19.65 11.33 32.37
N GLU A 299 -20.59 12.25 32.57
CA GLU A 299 -21.98 11.89 32.87
C GLU A 299 -22.62 11.07 31.74
N GLU A 300 -22.34 11.43 30.48
CA GLU A 300 -22.81 10.65 29.31
C GLU A 300 -22.18 9.25 29.28
N LEU A 301 -20.88 9.13 29.57
CA LEU A 301 -20.20 7.84 29.65
C LEU A 301 -20.76 6.97 30.78
N GLU A 302 -20.98 7.53 31.97
CA GLU A 302 -21.59 6.82 33.09
C GLU A 302 -23.01 6.34 32.73
N GLY A 303 -23.81 7.19 32.10
CA GLY A 303 -25.15 6.80 31.63
C GLY A 303 -25.13 5.70 30.55
N GLN A 304 -24.12 5.67 29.66
CA GLN A 304 -23.95 4.58 28.69
C GLN A 304 -23.51 3.27 29.35
N LEU A 305 -22.66 3.34 30.39
CA LEU A 305 -22.24 2.16 31.15
C LEU A 305 -23.43 1.53 31.89
N ASP A 306 -24.28 2.35 32.53
CA ASP A 306 -25.50 1.87 33.18
C ASP A 306 -26.45 1.18 32.18
N GLN A 307 -26.58 1.74 30.95
CA GLN A 307 -27.38 1.11 29.89
C GLN A 307 -26.79 -0.22 29.40
N ILE A 308 -25.46 -0.34 29.34
CA ILE A 308 -24.79 -1.59 28.99
C ILE A 308 -25.05 -2.63 30.07
N GLU A 309 -24.92 -2.25 31.35
CA GLU A 309 -25.20 -3.15 32.48
C GLU A 309 -26.65 -3.63 32.46
N GLU A 310 -27.63 -2.74 32.22
CA GLU A 310 -29.04 -3.13 32.07
C GLU A 310 -29.25 -4.10 30.88
N CYS A 311 -28.60 -3.85 29.74
CA CYS A 311 -28.67 -4.73 28.58
C CYS A 311 -28.05 -6.11 28.86
N ASP A 312 -26.93 -6.17 29.58
CA ASP A 312 -26.28 -7.41 29.98
C ASP A 312 -27.15 -8.22 30.94
N GLU A 313 -27.81 -7.57 31.90
CA GLU A 313 -28.80 -8.22 32.77
C GLU A 313 -29.98 -8.80 31.97
N GLN A 314 -30.50 -8.04 31.00
CA GLN A 314 -31.57 -8.51 30.12
C GLN A 314 -31.11 -9.70 29.26
N PHE A 315 -29.89 -9.65 28.72
CA PHE A 315 -29.30 -10.73 27.94
C PHE A 315 -29.15 -12.00 28.77
N ASN A 316 -28.60 -11.90 29.98
CA ASN A 316 -28.47 -13.01 30.93
C ASN A 316 -29.83 -13.64 31.28
N MET A 317 -30.87 -12.82 31.45
CA MET A 317 -32.23 -13.31 31.69
C MET A 317 -32.78 -14.09 30.47
N LYS A 318 -32.52 -13.61 29.25
CA LYS A 318 -32.94 -14.28 28.01
C LYS A 318 -32.19 -15.59 27.78
N ASP A 319 -30.89 -15.62 28.04
CA ASP A 319 -30.08 -16.82 27.98
C ASP A 319 -30.55 -17.88 28.97
N TYR A 320 -30.92 -17.47 30.19
CA TYR A 320 -31.53 -18.37 31.16
C TYR A 320 -32.86 -18.94 30.66
N GLN A 321 -33.74 -18.10 30.09
CA GLN A 321 -35.01 -18.56 29.49
C GLN A 321 -34.78 -19.52 28.33
N MET A 322 -33.82 -19.24 27.47
CA MET A 322 -33.46 -20.09 26.33
C MET A 322 -32.89 -21.44 26.79
N SER A 323 -32.03 -21.46 27.81
CA SER A 323 -31.52 -22.68 28.43
C SER A 323 -32.64 -23.53 29.02
N LEU A 324 -33.60 -22.91 29.72
CA LEU A 324 -34.76 -23.61 30.27
C LEU A 324 -35.64 -24.21 29.16
N LEU A 325 -35.91 -23.46 28.09
CA LEU A 325 -36.65 -23.95 26.92
C LEU A 325 -35.92 -25.08 26.21
N SER A 326 -34.60 -24.97 26.03
CA SER A 326 -33.78 -26.03 25.44
C SER A 326 -33.82 -27.31 26.26
N LYS A 327 -33.82 -27.18 27.60
CA LYS A 327 -33.97 -28.34 28.50
C LYS A 327 -35.34 -28.99 28.35
N LYS A 328 -36.42 -28.19 28.35
CA LYS A 328 -37.79 -28.70 28.13
C LYS A 328 -37.94 -29.40 26.78
N TYR A 329 -37.39 -28.81 25.72
CA TYR A 329 -37.40 -29.42 24.39
C TYR A 329 -36.66 -30.76 24.36
N GLN A 330 -35.51 -30.86 25.05
CA GLN A 330 -34.77 -32.11 25.14
C GLN A 330 -35.54 -33.17 25.96
N GLU A 331 -36.20 -32.78 27.04
CA GLU A 331 -37.09 -33.67 27.81
C GLU A 331 -38.27 -34.17 26.95
N GLU A 332 -38.96 -33.29 26.22
CA GLU A 332 -40.02 -33.67 25.27
C GLU A 332 -39.51 -34.59 24.18
N LYS A 333 -38.31 -34.33 23.64
CA LYS A 333 -37.68 -35.19 22.63
C LYS A 333 -37.41 -36.60 23.16
N GLU A 334 -36.91 -36.74 24.39
CA GLU A 334 -36.71 -38.06 24.99
C GLU A 334 -38.06 -38.76 25.30
N ILE A 335 -39.10 -38.00 25.70
CA ILE A 335 -40.46 -38.54 25.87
C ILE A 335 -40.99 -39.09 24.53
N VAL A 336 -40.89 -38.32 23.44
CA VAL A 336 -41.34 -38.76 22.11
C VAL A 336 -40.54 -39.96 21.63
N LYS A 337 -39.22 -39.98 21.87
CA LYS A 337 -38.36 -41.11 21.48
C LYS A 337 -38.71 -42.39 22.27
N THR A 338 -38.95 -42.27 23.57
CA THR A 338 -39.36 -43.42 24.40
C THR A 338 -40.77 -43.91 24.03
N ASP A 339 -41.72 -43.00 23.75
CA ASP A 339 -43.04 -43.37 23.22
C ASP A 339 -42.94 -44.06 21.84
N GLN A 340 -42.08 -43.56 20.95
CA GLN A 340 -41.81 -44.19 19.66
C GLN A 340 -41.23 -45.60 19.83
N GLN A 341 -40.27 -45.79 20.73
CA GLN A 341 -39.71 -47.11 21.04
C GLN A 341 -40.78 -48.05 21.62
N ASN A 342 -41.63 -47.56 22.52
CA ASN A 342 -42.73 -48.35 23.08
C ASN A 342 -43.76 -48.76 22.02
N ARG A 343 -44.09 -47.85 21.09
CA ARG A 343 -44.95 -48.17 19.94
C ARG A 343 -44.30 -49.19 19.01
N GLN A 344 -42.99 -49.06 18.78
CA GLN A 344 -42.25 -50.01 17.95
C GLN A 344 -42.23 -51.42 18.57
N THR A 345 -41.90 -51.54 19.86
CA THR A 345 -41.93 -52.84 20.55
C THR A 345 -43.35 -53.43 20.60
N PHE A 346 -44.37 -52.58 20.79
CA PHE A 346 -45.76 -53.02 20.68
C PHE A 346 -46.10 -53.56 19.29
N MET A 347 -45.68 -52.85 18.23
CA MET A 347 -45.88 -53.28 16.84
C MET A 347 -45.13 -54.59 16.53
N GLU A 348 -43.90 -54.73 16.99
CA GLU A 348 -43.11 -55.96 16.85
C GLU A 348 -43.79 -57.14 17.56
N ASN A 349 -44.26 -56.96 18.79
CA ASN A 349 -45.02 -57.99 19.51
C ASN A 349 -46.33 -58.37 18.80
N GLN A 350 -47.06 -57.40 18.25
CA GLN A 350 -48.27 -57.67 17.45
C GLN A 350 -47.94 -58.42 16.16
N GLN A 351 -46.85 -58.06 15.49
CA GLN A 351 -46.37 -58.75 14.30
C GLN A 351 -45.96 -60.19 14.61
N GLU A 352 -45.27 -60.42 15.74
CA GLU A 352 -44.92 -61.76 16.22
C GLU A 352 -46.17 -62.58 16.55
N GLN A 353 -47.18 -62.00 17.22
CA GLN A 353 -48.45 -62.68 17.47
C GLN A 353 -49.18 -63.05 16.17
N VAL A 354 -49.22 -62.15 15.18
CA VAL A 354 -49.80 -62.45 13.87
C VAL A 354 -49.01 -63.55 13.17
N GLN A 355 -47.67 -63.52 13.23
CA GLN A 355 -46.83 -64.54 12.62
C GLN A 355 -47.01 -65.91 13.30
N ALA A 356 -47.13 -65.95 14.63
CA ALA A 356 -47.44 -67.16 15.38
C ALA A 356 -48.82 -67.71 15.01
N MET A 357 -49.85 -66.85 14.94
CA MET A 357 -51.19 -67.27 14.49
C MET A 357 -51.18 -67.77 13.04
N MET A 358 -50.40 -67.16 12.15
CA MET A 358 -50.23 -67.66 10.78
C MET A 358 -49.57 -69.03 10.77
N GLN A 359 -48.54 -69.24 11.60
CA GLN A 359 -47.87 -70.53 11.71
C GLN A 359 -48.82 -71.61 12.26
N ASP A 360 -49.55 -71.31 13.34
CA ASP A 360 -50.59 -72.19 13.89
C ASP A 360 -51.68 -72.49 12.85
N PHE A 361 -52.12 -71.48 12.10
CA PHE A 361 -53.10 -71.68 11.03
C PHE A 361 -52.55 -72.60 9.93
N THR A 362 -51.32 -72.41 9.48
CA THR A 362 -50.70 -73.31 8.49
C THR A 362 -50.49 -74.73 9.02
N GLN A 363 -50.17 -74.88 10.31
CA GLN A 363 -50.02 -76.18 10.95
C GLN A 363 -51.37 -76.89 11.08
N ASN A 364 -52.40 -76.19 11.54
CA ASN A 364 -53.77 -76.70 11.62
C ASN A 364 -54.31 -77.06 10.23
N GLN A 365 -53.99 -76.28 9.21
CA GLN A 365 -54.35 -76.60 7.83
C GLN A 365 -53.66 -77.89 7.36
N ALA A 366 -52.36 -78.04 7.60
CA ALA A 366 -51.63 -79.26 7.27
C ALA A 366 -52.14 -80.50 8.04
N GLU A 367 -52.51 -80.32 9.31
CA GLU A 367 -53.13 -81.39 10.12
C GLU A 367 -54.53 -81.75 9.61
N SER A 368 -55.34 -80.76 9.24
CA SER A 368 -56.65 -80.97 8.61
C SER A 368 -56.52 -81.74 7.30
N GLU A 369 -55.58 -81.37 6.43
CA GLU A 369 -55.29 -82.09 5.17
C GLU A 369 -54.84 -83.52 5.44
N ARG A 370 -54.03 -83.75 6.49
CA ARG A 370 -53.60 -85.10 6.89
C ARG A 370 -54.77 -85.96 7.37
N ILE A 371 -55.66 -85.42 8.20
CA ILE A 371 -56.87 -86.11 8.67
C ILE A 371 -57.79 -86.42 7.49
N GLU A 372 -57.95 -85.50 6.54
CA GLU A 372 -58.74 -85.71 5.32
C GLU A 372 -58.17 -86.87 4.49
N GLN A 373 -56.85 -86.92 4.28
CA GLN A 373 -56.19 -88.03 3.59
C GLN A 373 -56.38 -89.37 4.32
N GLU A 374 -56.29 -89.38 5.65
CA GLU A 374 -56.51 -90.58 6.47
C GLU A 374 -57.97 -91.07 6.37
N ASN A 375 -58.95 -90.15 6.41
CA ASN A 375 -60.35 -90.47 6.19
C ASN A 375 -60.60 -91.08 4.81
N ILE A 376 -59.99 -90.54 3.75
CA ILE A 376 -60.09 -91.10 2.39
C ILE A 376 -59.54 -92.55 2.35
N LEU A 377 -58.43 -92.82 3.06
CA LEU A 377 -57.87 -94.18 3.15
C LEU A 377 -58.80 -95.14 3.90
N LEU A 378 -59.39 -94.69 5.02
CA LEU A 378 -60.36 -95.48 5.79
C LEU A 378 -61.63 -95.77 4.98
N GLU A 379 -62.15 -94.79 4.24
CA GLU A 379 -63.29 -94.99 3.33
C GLU A 379 -62.98 -96.02 2.24
N ARG A 380 -61.78 -95.97 1.65
CA ARG A 380 -61.32 -96.97 0.68
C ARG A 380 -61.22 -98.36 1.29
N GLN A 381 -60.69 -98.49 2.51
CA GLN A 381 -60.66 -99.77 3.23
C GLN A 381 -62.07 -100.29 3.56
N ALA A 382 -62.97 -99.41 4.00
CA ALA A 382 -64.36 -99.77 4.26
C ALA A 382 -65.09 -100.25 3.00
N MET A 383 -64.88 -99.58 1.85
CA MET A 383 -65.38 -100.02 0.55
C MET A 383 -64.83 -101.39 0.14
N HIS A 384 -63.52 -101.61 0.28
CA HIS A 384 -62.90 -102.89 -0.04
C HIS A 384 -63.45 -104.03 0.84
N ASN A 385 -63.57 -103.80 2.14
CA ASN A 385 -64.16 -104.77 3.07
C ASN A 385 -65.62 -105.08 2.70
N ARG A 386 -66.40 -104.03 2.36
CA ARG A 386 -67.79 -104.20 1.91
C ARG A 386 -67.89 -105.06 0.65
N GLU A 387 -67.02 -104.87 -0.33
CA GLU A 387 -66.96 -105.74 -1.53
C GLU A 387 -66.62 -107.18 -1.17
N LEU A 388 -65.66 -107.40 -0.28
CA LEU A 388 -65.19 -108.71 0.14
C LEU A 388 -66.30 -109.49 0.87
N TYR A 389 -67.03 -108.83 1.79
CA TYR A 389 -68.21 -109.41 2.43
C TYR A 389 -69.33 -109.69 1.44
N THR A 390 -69.58 -108.78 0.49
CA THR A 390 -70.61 -108.97 -0.55
C THR A 390 -70.30 -110.18 -1.43
N ARG A 391 -69.03 -110.39 -1.79
CA ARG A 391 -68.57 -111.56 -2.54
C ARG A 391 -68.79 -112.86 -1.77
N ARG A 392 -68.43 -112.87 -0.49
CA ARG A 392 -68.59 -114.05 0.38
C ARG A 392 -70.07 -114.41 0.62
N ILE A 393 -70.94 -113.41 0.73
CA ILE A 393 -72.40 -113.62 0.80
C ILE A 393 -72.91 -114.24 -0.51
N LYS A 394 -72.44 -113.77 -1.67
CA LYS A 394 -72.80 -114.38 -2.97
C LYS A 394 -72.37 -115.85 -3.05
N GLU A 395 -71.14 -116.18 -2.65
CA GLU A 395 -70.65 -117.56 -2.63
C GLU A 395 -71.48 -118.46 -1.71
N MET A 396 -71.86 -117.99 -0.51
CA MET A 396 -72.74 -118.74 0.39
C MET A 396 -74.15 -118.94 -0.19
N LEU A 397 -74.73 -117.91 -0.83
CA LEU A 397 -76.01 -118.03 -1.52
C LEU A 397 -75.96 -119.07 -2.64
N GLU A 398 -74.87 -119.10 -3.40
CA GLU A 398 -74.65 -120.06 -4.47
C GLU A 398 -74.56 -121.50 -3.93
N GLN A 399 -73.83 -121.71 -2.83
CA GLN A 399 -73.78 -123.00 -2.13
C GLN A 399 -75.16 -123.44 -1.62
N VAL A 400 -75.95 -122.54 -1.02
CA VAL A 400 -77.32 -122.83 -0.56
C VAL A 400 -78.23 -123.19 -1.72
N THR A 401 -78.05 -122.54 -2.88
CA THR A 401 -78.84 -122.81 -4.09
C THR A 401 -78.54 -124.21 -4.64
N VAL A 402 -77.28 -124.63 -4.65
CA VAL A 402 -76.87 -125.98 -5.04
C VAL A 402 -77.46 -127.05 -4.11
N VAL A 403 -77.41 -126.82 -2.79
CA VAL A 403 -78.02 -127.72 -1.80
C VAL A 403 -79.52 -127.81 -2.00
N LYS A 404 -80.20 -126.67 -2.24
CA LYS A 404 -81.64 -126.65 -2.54
C LYS A 404 -81.97 -127.48 -3.78
N GLN A 405 -81.24 -127.31 -4.88
CA GLN A 405 -81.45 -128.08 -6.10
C GLN A 405 -81.23 -129.58 -5.89
N HIS A 406 -80.23 -129.97 -5.09
CA HIS A 406 -79.97 -131.37 -4.75
C HIS A 406 -81.14 -131.99 -3.96
N VAL A 407 -81.68 -131.26 -2.98
CA VAL A 407 -82.87 -131.70 -2.21
C VAL A 407 -84.10 -131.81 -3.11
N GLU A 408 -84.33 -130.84 -4.00
CA GLU A 408 -85.44 -130.89 -4.97
C GLU A 408 -85.34 -132.10 -5.91
N GLN A 409 -84.14 -132.45 -6.37
CA GLN A 409 -83.89 -133.65 -7.16
C GLN A 409 -84.16 -134.94 -6.37
N GLN A 410 -83.66 -135.05 -5.13
CA GLN A 410 -83.88 -136.21 -4.25
C GLN A 410 -85.36 -136.42 -3.94
N VAL A 411 -86.10 -135.35 -3.68
CA VAL A 411 -87.57 -135.40 -3.46
C VAL A 411 -88.29 -135.80 -4.75
N GLY A 412 -87.84 -135.32 -5.91
CA GLY A 412 -88.35 -135.75 -7.21
C GLY A 412 -88.23 -137.25 -7.43
N VAL A 413 -87.05 -137.83 -7.13
CA VAL A 413 -86.79 -139.27 -7.22
C VAL A 413 -87.69 -140.07 -6.27
N MET A 414 -87.83 -139.62 -5.01
CA MET A 414 -88.75 -140.27 -4.05
C MET A 414 -90.20 -140.25 -4.52
N ARG A 415 -90.65 -139.15 -5.15
CA ARG A 415 -92.01 -139.04 -5.68
C ARG A 415 -92.26 -140.02 -6.82
N THR A 416 -91.27 -140.23 -7.68
CA THR A 416 -91.35 -141.23 -8.76
C THR A 416 -91.34 -142.66 -8.23
N MET A 417 -90.57 -142.96 -7.16
CA MET A 417 -90.59 -144.29 -6.54
C MET A 417 -91.92 -144.58 -5.85
N ALA A 418 -92.48 -143.63 -5.09
CA ALA A 418 -93.77 -143.79 -4.43
C ALA A 418 -94.94 -143.94 -5.42
N SER A 419 -94.87 -143.26 -6.58
CA SER A 419 -95.87 -143.42 -7.64
C SER A 419 -95.81 -144.82 -8.26
N LYS A 420 -94.61 -145.41 -8.37
CA LYS A 420 -94.38 -146.74 -8.92
C LYS A 420 -94.85 -147.85 -7.98
N GLU A 421 -94.64 -147.71 -6.67
CA GLU A 421 -95.19 -148.64 -5.67
C GLU A 421 -96.73 -148.58 -5.58
N LEU A 422 -97.33 -147.40 -5.80
CA LEU A 422 -98.79 -147.27 -5.88
C LEU A 422 -99.37 -147.99 -7.11
N GLU A 423 -98.62 -148.01 -8.21
CA GLU A 423 -99.01 -148.68 -9.46
C GLU A 423 -98.86 -150.21 -9.34
N ASP A 424 -97.79 -150.69 -8.69
CA ASP A 424 -97.56 -152.12 -8.40
C ASP A 424 -98.60 -152.69 -7.42
N THR A 425 -99.05 -151.90 -6.43
CA THR A 425 -100.12 -152.31 -5.49
C THR A 425 -101.52 -152.33 -6.14
N LEU A 426 -101.77 -151.49 -7.16
CA LEU A 426 -103.00 -151.52 -7.95
C LEU A 426 -103.04 -152.72 -8.92
N GLN A 427 -101.90 -153.15 -9.47
CA GLN A 427 -101.82 -154.35 -10.32
C GLN A 427 -102.02 -155.64 -9.54
N GLN A 428 -101.48 -155.78 -8.32
CA GLN A 428 -101.69 -156.96 -7.48
C GLN A 428 -103.15 -157.16 -7.02
N ARG A 429 -103.95 -156.08 -6.96
CA ARG A 429 -105.38 -156.15 -6.59
C ARG A 429 -106.29 -156.70 -7.70
N SER A 430 -105.79 -156.79 -8.93
CA SER A 430 -106.56 -157.26 -10.10
C SER A 430 -106.45 -158.77 -10.37
N HIS A 431 -105.57 -159.50 -9.66
CA HIS A 431 -105.26 -160.92 -9.94
C HIS A 431 -105.87 -161.96 -8.97
N PHE A 432 -106.69 -161.58 -7.99
CA PHE A 432 -107.29 -162.52 -7.01
C PHE A 432 -108.84 -162.51 -6.95
N LYS A 433 -109.50 -161.99 -7.98
CA LYS A 433 -110.95 -162.20 -8.24
C LYS A 433 -111.15 -163.00 -9.53
N GLN A 434 -110.74 -164.27 -9.48
CA GLN A 434 -111.18 -165.44 -10.24
C GLN A 434 -110.42 -166.64 -9.70
#